data_AF-A0A167T8G9-F1
#
_entry.id   AF-A0A167T8G9-F1
#
_cell.length_a   1.000
_cell.length_b   1.000
_cell.length_c   1.000
_cell.angle_alpha   90.00
_cell.angle_beta   90.00
_cell.angle_gamma   90.00
#
_symmetry.space_group_name_H-M   'P 1'
#
loop_
_entity.id
_entity.type
_entity.pdbx_description
1 polymer ?
#
loop_
_entity_poly.entity_id
_entity_poly.type
_entity_poly.pdbx_seq_one_letter_code
_entity_poly.pdbx_strand_id
1 'polypeptide(L)'
;MGWKNDNAIIENKLYIGNILSARSSRSLTEPRITHILSVCPDPIPAELPESGLTHRRIPVEDVDSADLLAHLPAARQYIEESMRAGGTLLIHCVQGLSRSATVIAAYLMWSRRIGATQALEIVRRAREQVWPNPG
;
A
#
# COMPACT_ATOMS: atom_id res chain seq x y z
N MET A 1 -5.10 -13.44 19.53
CA MET A 1 -4.90 -12.00 19.29
C MET A 1 -5.22 -11.75 17.83
N GLY A 2 -6.32 -11.04 17.54
CA GLY A 2 -6.85 -10.92 16.17
C GLY A 2 -5.93 -10.12 15.26
N TRP A 3 -5.86 -10.50 13.99
CA TRP A 3 -5.06 -9.80 12.99
C TRP A 3 -5.63 -8.41 12.70
N LYS A 4 -4.73 -7.43 12.57
CA LYS A 4 -5.10 -6.12 12.04
C LYS A 4 -5.12 -6.16 10.51
N ASN A 5 -6.10 -5.46 9.94
CA ASN A 5 -6.26 -5.34 8.49
C ASN A 5 -5.27 -4.33 7.88
N ASP A 6 -4.66 -3.49 8.72
CA ASP A 6 -3.70 -2.45 8.37
C ASP A 6 -2.59 -2.33 9.42
N ASN A 7 -1.40 -1.92 8.99
CA ASN A 7 -0.20 -1.75 9.81
C ASN A 7 0.61 -0.53 9.34
N ALA A 8 1.17 0.25 10.27
CA ALA A 8 2.05 1.37 9.93
C ALA A 8 3.43 0.88 9.46
N ILE A 9 3.89 1.36 8.31
CA ILE A 9 5.26 1.19 7.79
C ILE A 9 6.13 2.39 8.18
N ILE A 10 5.56 3.58 8.05
CA ILE A 10 6.11 4.84 8.54
C ILE A 10 5.01 5.46 9.38
N GLU A 11 5.24 5.59 10.69
CA GLU A 11 4.24 6.08 11.64
C GLU A 11 3.59 7.38 11.13
N ASN A 12 2.25 7.40 11.18
CA ASN A 12 1.42 8.53 10.79
C ASN A 12 1.60 9.02 9.33
N LYS A 13 2.21 8.21 8.45
CA LYS A 13 2.46 8.61 7.04
C LYS A 13 2.15 7.52 6.03
N LEU A 14 2.58 6.29 6.27
CA LEU A 14 2.45 5.19 5.31
C LEU A 14 1.99 3.92 6.01
N TYR A 15 0.88 3.38 5.53
CA TYR A 15 0.27 2.16 6.03
C TYR A 15 0.20 1.10 4.92
N ILE A 16 0.43 -0.16 5.28
CA ILE A 16 0.10 -1.32 4.45
C ILE A 16 -1.23 -1.90 4.92
N GLY A 17 -2.08 -2.35 4.01
CA GLY A 17 -3.30 -3.04 4.38
C GLY A 17 -3.85 -4.01 3.33
N ASN A 18 -5.01 -4.57 3.65
CA ASN A 18 -5.81 -5.43 2.77
C ASN A 18 -7.09 -4.71 2.29
N ILE A 19 -7.88 -5.35 1.44
CA ILE A 19 -9.10 -4.73 0.91
C ILE A 19 -10.15 -4.42 1.99
N LEU A 20 -10.17 -5.18 3.09
CA LEU A 20 -11.09 -4.92 4.20
C LEU A 20 -10.75 -3.62 4.92
N SER A 21 -9.45 -3.31 5.10
CA SER A 21 -9.02 -2.01 5.65
C SER A 21 -9.41 -0.86 4.73
N ALA A 22 -9.26 -1.02 3.41
CA ALA A 22 -9.60 0.00 2.42
C ALA A 22 -11.12 0.22 2.27
N ARG A 23 -11.95 -0.72 2.73
CA ARG A 23 -13.41 -0.62 2.76
C ARG A 23 -13.97 -0.24 4.14
N SER A 24 -13.13 -0.20 5.16
CA SER A 24 -13.53 0.04 6.54
C SER A 24 -13.38 1.51 6.90
N SER A 25 -14.49 2.20 7.13
CA SER A 25 -14.46 3.60 7.58
C SER A 25 -13.60 3.77 8.83
N ARG A 26 -13.63 2.82 9.76
CA ARG A 26 -12.81 2.84 10.99
C ARG A 26 -11.32 2.76 10.71
N SER A 27 -10.89 1.81 9.86
CA SER A 27 -9.47 1.67 9.49
C SER A 27 -8.95 2.87 8.71
N LEU A 28 -9.83 3.61 8.04
CA LEU A 28 -9.47 4.83 7.33
C LEU A 28 -9.45 6.06 8.26
N THR A 29 -10.40 6.18 9.18
CA THR A 29 -10.53 7.39 10.02
C THR A 29 -9.59 7.41 11.22
N GLU A 30 -9.34 6.28 11.89
CA GLU A 30 -8.46 6.20 13.06
C GLU A 30 -7.02 6.70 12.78
N PRO A 31 -6.32 6.21 11.74
CA PRO A 31 -5.01 6.74 11.35
C PRO A 31 -5.09 8.00 10.46
N ARG A 32 -6.30 8.54 10.24
CA ARG A 32 -6.56 9.73 9.40
C ARG A 32 -6.02 9.56 7.98
N ILE A 33 -6.36 8.45 7.33
CA ILE A 33 -6.05 8.23 5.92
C ILE A 33 -6.66 9.36 5.09
N THR A 34 -5.85 9.91 4.19
CA THR A 34 -6.24 10.97 3.24
C THR A 34 -6.02 10.53 1.80
N HIS A 35 -5.08 9.60 1.60
CA HIS A 35 -4.71 9.06 0.29
C HIS A 35 -4.78 7.54 0.33
N ILE A 36 -5.26 6.93 -0.76
CA ILE A 36 -5.23 5.48 -0.96
C ILE A 36 -4.56 5.15 -2.29
N LEU A 37 -3.69 4.15 -2.29
CA LEU A 37 -3.18 3.47 -3.47
C LEU A 37 -3.66 2.02 -3.48
N SER A 38 -4.61 1.70 -4.37
CA SER A 38 -5.10 0.33 -4.58
C SER A 38 -4.24 -0.38 -5.62
N VAL A 39 -3.55 -1.45 -5.22
CA VAL A 39 -2.74 -2.30 -6.10
C VAL A 39 -3.47 -3.62 -6.36
N CYS A 40 -4.68 -3.51 -6.89
CA CYS A 40 -5.54 -4.62 -7.30
C CYS A 40 -6.67 -4.12 -8.23
N PRO A 41 -7.36 -5.01 -8.97
CA PRO A 41 -8.49 -4.63 -9.80
C PRO A 41 -9.74 -4.25 -9.00
N ASP A 42 -9.90 -4.81 -7.79
CA ASP A 42 -11.14 -4.73 -7.02
C ASP A 42 -11.54 -3.30 -6.58
N PRO A 43 -12.78 -2.85 -6.85
CA PRO A 43 -13.26 -1.53 -6.47
C PRO A 43 -13.41 -1.38 -4.94
N ILE A 44 -13.30 -0.15 -4.46
CA ILE A 44 -13.55 0.22 -3.07
C ILE A 44 -14.43 1.48 -2.99
N PRO A 45 -15.25 1.64 -1.94
CA PRO A 45 -16.10 2.84 -1.78
C PRO A 45 -15.33 4.17 -1.80
N ALA A 46 -14.05 4.16 -1.44
CA ALA A 46 -13.20 5.35 -1.43
C ALA A 46 -12.86 5.92 -2.84
N GLU A 47 -13.27 5.24 -3.92
CA GLU A 47 -13.20 5.80 -5.27
C GLU A 47 -14.31 6.82 -5.55
N LEU A 48 -15.39 6.77 -4.78
CA LEU A 48 -16.51 7.68 -4.93
C LEU A 48 -16.13 9.07 -4.40
N PRO A 49 -16.48 10.16 -5.12
CA PRO A 49 -16.16 11.53 -4.69
C PRO A 49 -16.63 11.87 -3.26
N GLU A 50 -17.73 11.26 -2.82
CA GLU A 50 -18.34 11.45 -1.50
C GLU A 50 -17.43 10.96 -0.35
N SER A 51 -16.43 10.13 -0.64
CA SER A 51 -15.48 9.65 0.37
C SER A 51 -14.58 10.75 0.92
N GLY A 52 -14.34 11.83 0.16
CA GLY A 52 -13.39 12.88 0.52
C GLY A 52 -11.91 12.41 0.52
N LEU A 53 -11.62 11.22 0.01
CA LEU A 53 -10.28 10.65 -0.05
C LEU A 53 -9.68 10.81 -1.45
N THR A 54 -8.37 11.06 -1.51
CA THR A 54 -7.65 11.01 -2.79
C THR A 54 -7.30 9.55 -3.08
N HIS A 55 -7.66 9.07 -4.27
CA HIS A 55 -7.47 7.68 -4.64
C HIS A 55 -6.71 7.54 -5.95
N ARG A 56 -5.85 6.51 -6.02
CA ARG A 56 -5.23 6.03 -7.26
C ARG A 56 -5.27 4.50 -7.30
N ARG A 57 -5.48 3.95 -8.49
CA ARG A 57 -5.53 2.50 -8.75
C ARG A 57 -4.44 2.06 -9.71
N ILE A 58 -3.82 0.92 -9.38
CA ILE A 58 -2.95 0.12 -10.24
C ILE A 58 -3.65 -1.25 -10.37
N PRO A 59 -4.41 -1.49 -11.46
CA PRO A 59 -5.30 -2.64 -11.58
C PRO A 59 -4.53 -3.90 -12.02
N VAL A 60 -3.62 -4.40 -11.17
CA VAL A 60 -2.78 -5.56 -11.46
C VAL A 60 -3.20 -6.79 -10.67
N GLU A 61 -3.18 -7.95 -11.32
CA GLU A 61 -3.44 -9.25 -10.71
C GLU A 61 -2.23 -9.75 -9.88
N ASP A 62 -2.49 -10.68 -8.96
CA ASP A 62 -1.45 -11.28 -8.10
C ASP A 62 -0.88 -12.56 -8.73
N VAL A 63 -0.36 -12.43 -9.94
CA VAL A 63 0.20 -13.55 -10.71
C VAL A 63 1.60 -13.20 -11.16
N ASP A 64 2.45 -14.22 -11.29
CA ASP A 64 3.88 -14.04 -11.56
C ASP A 64 4.16 -13.45 -12.95
N SER A 65 3.17 -13.49 -13.85
CA SER A 65 3.24 -12.90 -15.19
C SER A 65 2.84 -11.42 -15.25
N ALA A 66 2.33 -10.84 -14.16
CA ALA A 66 1.89 -9.45 -14.14
C ALA A 66 3.08 -8.48 -14.02
N ASP A 67 3.15 -7.50 -14.91
CA ASP A 67 4.24 -6.50 -14.90
C ASP A 67 3.97 -5.38 -13.88
N LEU A 68 4.18 -5.68 -12.60
CA LEU A 68 4.12 -4.67 -11.55
C LEU A 68 5.27 -3.66 -11.66
N LEU A 69 6.42 -4.05 -12.23
CA LEU A 69 7.60 -3.23 -12.37
C LEU A 69 7.33 -1.96 -13.20
N ALA A 70 6.58 -2.09 -14.30
CA ALA A 70 6.18 -0.96 -15.14
C ALA A 70 5.37 0.12 -14.39
N HIS A 71 4.68 -0.24 -13.30
CA HIS A 71 3.87 0.68 -12.52
C HIS A 71 4.61 1.36 -11.36
N LEU A 72 5.78 0.84 -10.96
CA LEU A 72 6.53 1.35 -9.81
C LEU A 72 6.90 2.84 -9.92
N PRO A 73 7.28 3.40 -11.10
CA PRO A 73 7.55 4.84 -11.21
C PRO A 73 6.35 5.71 -10.87
N ALA A 74 5.15 5.34 -11.33
CA ALA A 74 3.91 6.07 -11.08
C ALA A 74 3.43 5.88 -9.64
N ALA A 75 3.61 4.68 -9.07
CA ALA A 75 3.34 4.41 -7.65
C ALA A 75 4.22 5.27 -6.76
N ARG A 76 5.54 5.29 -7.00
CA ARG A 76 6.50 6.13 -6.29
C ARG A 76 6.10 7.61 -6.34
N GLN A 77 5.77 8.13 -7.51
CA GLN A 77 5.35 9.52 -7.65
C GLN A 77 4.13 9.84 -6.77
N TYR A 78 3.12 8.97 -6.76
CA TYR A 78 1.95 9.15 -5.90
C TYR A 78 2.27 9.11 -4.41
N ILE A 79 3.19 8.21 -4.00
CA ILE A 79 3.66 8.13 -2.61
C ILE A 79 4.30 9.46 -2.20
N GLU A 80 5.24 9.97 -2.99
CA GLU A 80 5.91 11.25 -2.74
C GLU A 80 4.92 12.43 -2.70
N GLU A 81 3.96 12.47 -3.62
CA GLU A 81 2.92 13.50 -3.66
C GLU A 81 2.07 13.50 -2.38
N SER A 82 1.60 12.33 -1.95
CA SER A 82 0.80 12.18 -0.73
C SER A 82 1.56 12.63 0.52
N MET A 83 2.85 12.27 0.62
CA MET A 83 3.68 12.63 1.77
C MET A 83 4.01 14.12 1.79
N ARG A 84 4.28 14.71 0.63
CA ARG A 84 4.57 16.15 0.48
C ARG A 84 3.34 17.01 0.79
N ALA A 85 2.14 16.51 0.51
CA ALA A 85 0.88 17.14 0.90
C ALA A 85 0.61 17.05 2.42
N GLY A 86 1.48 16.39 3.20
CA GLY A 86 1.28 16.15 4.64
C GLY A 86 0.20 15.11 4.93
N GLY A 87 -0.17 14.29 3.95
CA GLY A 87 -1.21 13.28 4.07
C GLY A 87 -0.72 11.96 4.66
N THR A 88 -1.67 11.17 5.16
CA THR A 88 -1.49 9.76 5.50
C THR A 88 -1.96 8.88 4.34
N LEU A 89 -1.07 8.02 3.84
CA LEU A 89 -1.30 7.11 2.72
C LEU A 89 -1.52 5.67 3.20
N LEU A 90 -2.58 5.03 2.69
CA LEU A 90 -2.79 3.58 2.74
C LEU A 90 -2.44 2.96 1.37
N ILE A 91 -1.53 1.99 1.35
CA ILE A 91 -1.28 1.13 0.19
C ILE A 91 -1.83 -0.26 0.49
N HIS A 92 -2.75 -0.73 -0.35
CA HIS A 92 -3.36 -2.05 -0.16
C HIS A 92 -3.44 -2.84 -1.46
N CYS A 93 -3.55 -4.16 -1.32
CA CYS A 93 -4.06 -5.03 -2.38
C CYS A 93 -5.23 -5.84 -1.81
N VAL A 94 -5.56 -7.00 -2.40
CA VAL A 94 -6.65 -7.85 -1.88
C VAL A 94 -6.33 -8.37 -0.48
N GLN A 95 -5.20 -9.06 -0.32
CA GLN A 95 -4.82 -9.69 0.96
C GLN A 95 -3.80 -8.87 1.77
N GLY A 96 -3.15 -7.89 1.15
CA GLY A 96 -2.09 -7.10 1.78
C GLY A 96 -0.80 -7.89 2.02
N LEU A 97 -0.47 -8.87 1.18
CA LEU A 97 0.66 -9.79 1.37
C LEU A 97 1.75 -9.65 0.31
N SER A 98 1.34 -9.51 -0.95
CA SER A 98 2.23 -9.54 -2.12
C SER A 98 2.34 -8.15 -2.78
N ARG A 99 1.48 -7.83 -3.75
CA ARG A 99 1.49 -6.57 -4.53
C ARG A 99 1.73 -5.28 -3.72
N SER A 100 0.95 -5.04 -2.66
CA SER A 100 1.12 -3.83 -1.84
C SER A 100 2.45 -3.81 -1.11
N ALA A 101 2.91 -4.95 -0.61
CA ALA A 101 4.21 -5.09 0.02
C ALA A 101 5.35 -4.86 -0.99
N THR A 102 5.23 -5.37 -2.21
CA THR A 102 6.20 -5.15 -3.29
C THR A 102 6.31 -3.68 -3.66
N VAL A 103 5.19 -2.97 -3.80
CA VAL A 103 5.18 -1.52 -4.06
C VAL A 103 5.86 -0.74 -2.93
N ILE A 104 5.55 -1.07 -1.68
CA ILE A 104 6.19 -0.43 -0.52
C ILE A 104 7.68 -0.74 -0.47
N ALA A 105 8.08 -1.99 -0.69
CA ALA A 105 9.47 -2.40 -0.69
C ALA A 105 10.27 -1.67 -1.79
N ALA A 106 9.73 -1.58 -3.00
CA ALA A 106 10.35 -0.81 -4.09
C ALA A 106 10.52 0.67 -3.73
N TYR A 107 9.52 1.28 -3.10
CA TYR A 107 9.63 2.65 -2.62
C TYR A 107 10.70 2.81 -1.52
N LEU A 108 10.80 1.86 -0.59
CA LEU A 108 11.83 1.86 0.47
C LEU A 108 13.24 1.68 -0.11
N MET A 109 13.41 0.80 -1.09
CA MET A 109 14.68 0.61 -1.81
C MET A 109 15.14 1.93 -2.43
N TRP A 110 14.23 2.63 -3.12
CA TRP A 110 14.52 3.91 -3.77
C TRP A 110 14.83 5.02 -2.75
N SER A 111 13.95 5.22 -1.77
CA SER A 111 14.03 6.33 -0.81
C SER A 111 15.17 6.19 0.19
N ARG A 112 15.50 4.95 0.61
CA ARG A 112 16.52 4.67 1.63
C ARG A 112 17.81 4.10 1.05
N ARG A 113 17.90 3.89 -0.26
CA ARG A 113 19.06 3.29 -0.95
C ARG A 113 19.45 1.93 -0.37
N ILE A 114 18.45 1.11 -0.05
CA ILE A 114 18.63 -0.25 0.50
C ILE A 114 18.28 -1.32 -0.53
N GLY A 115 18.77 -2.54 -0.31
CA GLY A 115 18.43 -3.71 -1.14
C GLY A 115 17.03 -4.25 -0.87
N ALA A 116 16.52 -5.08 -1.78
CA ALA A 116 15.18 -5.67 -1.70
C ALA A 116 14.95 -6.49 -0.42
N THR A 117 15.94 -7.27 0.02
CA THR A 117 15.87 -8.05 1.27
C THR A 117 15.61 -7.17 2.48
N GLN A 118 16.42 -6.10 2.66
CA GLN A 118 16.26 -5.16 3.77
C GLN A 118 14.93 -4.41 3.68
N ALA A 119 14.49 -4.02 2.49
CA ALA A 119 13.21 -3.36 2.30
C ALA A 119 12.04 -4.27 2.72
N LEU A 120 12.03 -5.54 2.28
CA LEU A 120 11.01 -6.51 2.66
C LEU A 120 11.05 -6.84 4.15
N GLU A 121 12.23 -6.88 4.79
CA GLU A 121 12.33 -7.03 6.24
C GLU A 121 11.66 -5.88 6.99
N ILE A 122 11.81 -4.63 6.51
CA ILE A 122 11.11 -3.48 7.10
C ILE A 122 9.60 -3.68 6.99
N VAL A 123 9.09 -4.09 5.83
CA VAL A 123 7.65 -4.34 5.67
C VAL A 123 7.18 -5.50 6.56
N ARG A 124 7.95 -6.58 6.66
CA ARG A 124 7.64 -7.74 7.50
C ARG A 124 7.62 -7.42 9.00
N ARG A 125 8.45 -6.49 9.47
CA ARG A 125 8.38 -6.01 10.87
C ARG A 125 7.04 -5.36 11.19
N ALA A 126 6.41 -4.70 10.23
CA ALA A 126 5.07 -4.15 10.40
C ALA A 126 3.98 -5.20 10.16
N ARG A 127 4.20 -6.14 9.23
CA ARG A 127 3.24 -7.17 8.81
C ARG A 127 3.95 -8.48 8.46
N GLU A 128 4.08 -9.37 9.43
CA GLU A 128 4.85 -10.62 9.35
C GLU A 128 4.45 -11.54 8.20
N GLN A 129 3.21 -11.43 7.73
CA GLN A 129 2.62 -12.27 6.70
C GLN A 129 3.04 -11.92 5.28
N VAL A 130 3.84 -10.87 5.10
CA VAL A 130 4.26 -10.42 3.77
C VAL A 130 5.01 -11.53 3.04
N TRP A 131 4.42 -11.90 1.91
CA TRP A 131 4.84 -13.00 1.05
C TRP A 131 4.58 -12.60 -0.41
N PRO A 132 5.47 -11.79 -1.01
CA PRO A 132 5.44 -11.53 -2.44
C PRO A 132 5.48 -12.82 -3.24
N ASN A 133 4.77 -12.83 -4.36
CA ASN A 133 4.91 -13.88 -5.36
C ASN A 133 6.33 -13.83 -5.99
N PRO A 134 6.78 -14.91 -6.67
CA PRO A 134 8.17 -14.99 -7.16
C PRO A 134 8.45 -14.23 -8.47
N GLY A 135 7.43 -13.62 -9.10
CA GLY A 135 7.55 -12.86 -10.35
C GLY A 135 8.28 -11.53 -10.22
#